data_AF-A0A165CXQ6-F1
#
_entry.id   AF-A0A165CXQ6-F1
#
_cell.length_a   1.000
_cell.length_b   1.000
_cell.length_c   1.000
_cell.angle_alpha   90.00
_cell.angle_beta   90.00
_cell.angle_gamma   90.00
#
_symmetry.space_group_name_H-M   'P 1'
#
loop_
_entity.id
_entity.type
_entity.pdbx_description
1 polymer ?
#
loop_
_entity_poly.entity_id
_entity_poly.type
_entity_poly.pdbx_seq_one_letter_code
_entity_poly.pdbx_strand_id
1 'polypeptide(L)'
;METLGLDQEVIHLLWTTLLPVVWQQDRPGHEPQPLPFTDPVPAILSHGPSHDLRKSLPHISVQLLISSALGVEEFLPPVQTCFQALCQSPSRLTVARRHEAHYYTVGRGILPVYITSLRCRSCETTYHLNYYRRKDSSNIVHRHYYSGQPQVLQAESHVLVDAALAHLFRSLLFHSQTSGQAMEHMYTDVLASSTSNNGNRPTLRHTYLWDTFYLDALLQHHDEQGTSLILPENPAGAKPWGAQRERIKVALQERNIFMAGTGQEFYAHACDSCVRITEHNGVPVTLQAAVTDGVAIGHSCCSVHNCHGILPSVTARFCEEHKALNGICAISDCNKPVQATKLTCNNPAHQQMQEERYQKGKSINDTDSLFPNTDNNGLEGFQGVQTLLKEANLLCDGKGALGNQTFKARFGRSYTHNEQLIVRPCGIIVARATFYGAESVSSVADMLQAVFPTKNSVPDILFYDNNCHLRRHLRAQHLHHFDDMGMPVDVFHFKCKHSEKDDYCGQHCNPLLFPDIYDAESKTWFFNSSAAEQTNAWLNRFLPIVHDMDSVCYDFFLDEMIKEHNRFVTRKLEDQGKHPFLQPSEWLQK
;
A
#
# COMPACT_ATOMS: atom_id res chain seq x y z
N MET A 1 8.47 50.55 40.39
CA MET A 1 7.01 50.49 40.26
C MET A 1 6.48 51.39 39.12
N GLU A 2 7.29 51.72 38.12
CA GLU A 2 6.84 52.44 36.89
C GLU A 2 7.42 51.80 35.61
N THR A 3 7.97 50.58 35.68
CA THR A 3 8.76 50.00 34.59
C THR A 3 8.05 48.90 33.79
N LEU A 4 6.78 48.59 34.08
CA LEU A 4 6.05 47.54 33.36
C LEU A 4 4.74 48.00 32.69
N GLY A 5 4.32 49.27 32.86
CA GLY A 5 3.14 49.82 32.18
C GLY A 5 1.82 49.05 32.41
N LEU A 6 1.78 48.16 33.41
CA LEU A 6 0.59 47.44 33.81
C LEU A 6 -0.10 48.26 34.90
N ASP A 7 -1.40 48.49 34.70
CA ASP A 7 -2.25 49.16 35.69
C ASP A 7 -2.14 48.45 37.04
N GLN A 8 -2.01 49.23 38.11
CA GLN A 8 -1.86 48.73 39.47
C GLN A 8 -3.08 47.89 39.88
N GLU A 9 -4.26 48.17 39.32
CA GLU A 9 -5.47 47.36 39.50
C GLU A 9 -5.36 45.99 38.84
N VAL A 10 -4.73 45.87 37.68
CA VAL A 10 -4.57 44.60 36.96
C VAL A 10 -3.58 43.70 37.70
N ILE A 11 -2.51 44.26 38.26
CA ILE A 11 -1.56 43.53 39.11
C ILE A 11 -2.25 43.08 40.39
N HIS A 12 -3.06 43.95 41.01
CA HIS A 12 -3.81 43.61 42.22
C HIS A 12 -4.83 42.50 41.96
N LEU A 13 -5.53 42.54 40.82
CA LEU A 13 -6.53 41.54 40.41
C LEU A 13 -5.89 40.18 40.09
N LEU A 14 -4.79 40.17 39.34
CA LEU A 14 -4.01 38.95 39.09
C LEU A 14 -3.50 38.35 40.40
N TRP A 15 -2.98 39.19 41.31
CA TRP A 15 -2.50 38.73 42.59
C TRP A 15 -3.64 38.16 43.45
N THR A 16 -4.76 38.87 43.61
CA THR A 16 -5.92 38.37 44.39
C THR A 16 -6.56 37.11 43.80
N THR A 17 -6.55 36.95 42.48
CA THR A 17 -7.13 35.77 41.81
C THR A 17 -6.23 34.53 41.94
N LEU A 18 -4.91 34.71 41.89
CA LEU A 18 -3.95 33.60 41.91
C LEU A 18 -3.44 33.27 43.32
N LEU A 19 -3.53 34.20 44.28
CA LEU A 19 -3.09 34.00 45.67
C LEU A 19 -3.62 32.70 46.30
N PRO A 20 -4.91 32.34 46.17
CA PRO A 20 -5.45 31.13 46.81
C PRO A 20 -4.92 29.84 46.18
N VAL A 21 -4.62 29.87 44.87
CA VAL A 21 -4.14 28.72 44.09
C VAL A 21 -2.64 28.49 44.34
N VAL A 22 -1.87 29.58 44.42
CA VAL A 22 -0.40 29.52 44.57
C VAL A 22 0.00 29.12 46.00
N TRP A 23 -0.78 29.49 47.02
CA TRP A 23 -0.40 29.31 48.43
C TRP A 23 -1.07 28.12 49.15
N GLN A 24 -1.78 27.24 48.45
CA GLN A 24 -2.39 26.04 49.03
C GLN A 24 -1.64 24.72 48.75
N GLN A 25 -0.39 24.77 48.29
CA GLN A 25 0.47 23.58 48.34
C GLN A 25 1.20 23.51 49.70
N ASP A 26 0.80 22.49 50.47
CA ASP A 26 1.47 21.92 51.64
C ASP A 26 1.56 22.76 52.93
N ARG A 27 0.51 22.68 53.75
CA ARG A 27 0.64 22.79 55.22
C ARG A 27 0.21 21.47 55.88
N PRO A 28 1.05 20.85 56.74
CA PRO A 28 0.66 19.64 57.46
C PRO A 28 -0.49 19.94 58.43
N GLY A 29 -1.61 19.22 58.29
CA GLY A 29 -2.73 19.24 59.26
C GLY A 29 -4.02 19.95 58.82
N HIS A 30 -4.25 20.21 57.54
CA HIS A 30 -5.56 20.61 57.02
C HIS A 30 -6.04 19.68 55.90
N GLU A 31 -7.24 19.13 56.04
CA GLU A 31 -7.89 18.38 54.96
C GLU A 31 -8.33 19.32 53.83
N PRO A 32 -8.03 19.01 52.56
CA PRO A 32 -8.42 19.85 51.43
C PRO A 32 -9.91 19.71 51.14
N GLN A 33 -10.67 20.81 51.22
CA GLN A 33 -12.03 20.86 50.68
C GLN A 33 -12.02 21.24 49.18
N PRO A 34 -12.78 20.54 48.32
CA PRO A 34 -12.90 20.91 46.92
C PRO A 34 -13.91 22.06 46.74
N LEU A 35 -13.46 23.20 46.22
CA LEU A 35 -14.35 24.24 45.71
C LEU A 35 -14.63 24.01 44.21
N PRO A 36 -15.84 24.34 43.73
CA PRO A 36 -16.22 24.12 42.33
C PRO A 36 -15.41 25.05 41.41
N PHE A 37 -14.65 24.44 40.51
CA PHE A 37 -13.97 25.13 39.41
C PHE A 37 -15.04 25.80 38.54
N THR A 38 -15.20 27.12 38.67
CA THR A 38 -15.90 27.92 37.67
C THR A 38 -14.87 28.34 36.64
N ASP A 39 -15.09 27.95 35.38
CA ASP A 39 -14.25 28.30 34.24
C ASP A 39 -14.19 29.84 34.11
N PRO A 40 -13.02 30.48 34.31
CA PRO A 40 -12.90 31.93 34.24
C PRO A 40 -12.80 32.45 32.80
N VAL A 41 -12.71 31.57 31.80
CA VAL A 41 -12.54 31.92 30.38
C VAL A 41 -13.63 32.89 29.84
N PRO A 42 -14.92 32.77 30.21
CA PRO A 42 -15.95 33.69 29.71
C PRO A 42 -15.78 35.14 30.20
N ALA A 43 -15.27 35.35 31.41
CA ALA A 43 -15.09 36.69 32.00
C ALA A 43 -13.85 37.41 31.45
N ILE A 44 -12.85 36.66 30.99
CA ILE A 44 -11.63 37.20 30.36
C ILE A 44 -11.93 37.65 28.92
N LEU A 45 -12.77 36.90 28.20
CA LEU A 45 -13.21 37.23 26.84
C LEU A 45 -14.09 38.49 26.78
N SER A 46 -14.81 38.85 27.85
CA SER A 46 -15.70 40.01 27.85
C SER A 46 -15.00 41.35 28.09
N HIS A 47 -13.75 41.37 28.57
CA HIS A 47 -13.10 42.62 29.05
C HIS A 47 -11.63 42.86 28.62
N GLY A 48 -10.97 41.98 27.87
CA GLY A 48 -9.55 42.15 27.48
C GLY A 48 -9.31 42.94 26.17
N PRO A 49 -8.44 43.97 26.13
CA PRO A 49 -8.17 44.74 24.91
C PRO A 49 -7.25 43.99 23.93
N SER A 50 -7.61 44.06 22.65
CA SER A 50 -6.86 43.54 21.50
C SER A 50 -5.68 44.46 21.15
N HIS A 51 -4.46 44.15 21.60
CA HIS A 51 -3.25 44.80 21.09
C HIS A 51 -2.06 43.85 20.91
N ASP A 52 -1.39 44.02 19.76
CA ASP A 52 -0.23 43.31 19.24
C ASP A 52 1.03 43.51 20.13
N LEU A 53 1.41 42.48 20.89
CA LEU A 53 2.51 42.49 21.87
C LEU A 53 3.85 41.98 21.29
N ARG A 54 4.21 42.36 20.05
CA ARG A 54 5.48 41.95 19.41
C ARG A 54 6.74 42.72 19.82
N LYS A 55 6.71 43.65 20.78
CA LYS A 55 7.84 44.61 20.95
C LYS A 55 8.55 44.71 22.30
N SER A 56 8.32 43.83 23.27
CA SER A 56 9.02 43.95 24.55
C SER A 56 9.27 42.61 25.22
N LEU A 57 10.52 42.10 25.11
CA LEU A 57 11.34 41.45 26.16
C LEU A 57 12.37 40.48 25.53
N PRO A 58 13.69 40.71 25.70
CA PRO A 58 14.70 39.71 25.39
C PRO A 58 14.95 38.84 26.63
N HIS A 59 15.05 37.52 26.41
CA HIS A 59 15.44 36.49 27.37
C HIS A 59 14.41 36.15 28.47
N ILE A 60 13.75 35.01 28.25
CA ILE A 60 13.29 33.96 29.18
C ILE A 60 12.14 33.24 28.44
N SER A 61 12.03 31.93 28.65
CA SER A 61 11.21 30.95 27.95
C SER A 61 9.69 31.23 27.96
N VAL A 62 9.26 32.30 27.29
CA VAL A 62 7.84 32.69 27.16
C VAL A 62 7.16 31.97 25.97
N GLN A 63 7.93 31.34 25.07
CA GLN A 63 7.38 30.56 23.95
C GLN A 63 6.53 29.36 24.41
N LEU A 64 6.83 28.77 25.56
CA LEU A 64 6.09 27.63 26.09
C LEU A 64 4.76 28.02 26.78
N LEU A 65 4.65 29.26 27.25
CA LEU A 65 3.49 29.78 27.99
C LEU A 65 2.47 30.51 27.10
N ILE A 66 2.88 31.06 25.94
CA ILE A 66 1.95 31.72 25.01
C ILE A 66 1.16 30.70 24.18
N SER A 67 1.76 29.56 23.80
CA SER A 67 1.04 28.50 23.06
C SER A 67 -0.09 27.87 23.88
N SER A 68 0.03 27.90 25.21
CA SER A 68 -0.98 27.41 26.16
C SER A 68 -2.12 28.42 26.41
N ALA A 69 -1.92 29.70 26.09
CA ALA A 69 -2.93 30.75 26.27
C ALA A 69 -3.73 31.06 24.97
N LEU A 70 -3.24 30.63 23.80
CA LEU A 70 -3.90 30.80 22.49
C LEU A 70 -4.24 29.47 21.77
N GLY A 71 -3.84 28.32 22.32
CA GLY A 71 -4.33 27.00 21.92
C GLY A 71 -3.91 26.49 20.53
N VAL A 72 -2.84 27.01 19.92
CA VAL A 72 -2.36 26.52 18.61
C VAL A 72 -0.98 25.86 18.74
N GLU A 73 -0.92 24.55 18.43
CA GLU A 73 0.28 23.71 18.47
C GLU A 73 1.26 24.10 17.32
N GLU A 74 2.58 24.07 17.58
CA GLU A 74 3.62 24.39 16.58
C GLU A 74 4.62 23.24 16.45
N PHE A 75 4.86 22.80 15.21
CA PHE A 75 5.80 21.75 14.85
C PHE A 75 7.09 22.34 14.27
N LEU A 76 8.21 22.00 14.88
CA LEU A 76 9.55 22.40 14.45
C LEU A 76 10.33 21.18 13.93
N PRO A 77 11.39 21.39 13.12
CA PRO A 77 12.31 20.32 12.78
C PRO A 77 12.96 19.76 14.06
N PRO A 78 13.28 18.46 14.11
CA PRO A 78 13.94 17.84 15.27
C PRO A 78 15.37 18.36 15.48
N VAL A 79 15.88 19.16 14.56
CA VAL A 79 17.25 19.64 14.53
C VAL A 79 17.28 21.17 14.65
N GLN A 80 18.10 21.67 15.58
CA GLN A 80 18.29 23.09 15.85
C GLN A 80 19.64 23.64 15.36
N THR A 81 20.57 22.76 14.96
CA THR A 81 21.91 23.09 14.48
C THR A 81 22.19 22.32 13.18
N CYS A 82 22.78 22.99 12.20
CA CYS A 82 23.11 22.34 10.93
C CYS A 82 24.09 21.16 11.14
N PHE A 83 23.72 19.96 10.70
CA PHE A 83 24.57 18.75 10.75
C PHE A 83 25.21 18.39 9.41
N GLN A 84 25.04 19.21 8.35
CA GLN A 84 25.62 18.87 7.04
C GLN A 84 27.15 18.82 7.11
N ALA A 85 27.73 17.67 6.75
CA ALA A 85 29.18 17.45 6.81
C ALA A 85 29.99 18.47 5.99
N LEU A 86 29.43 18.96 4.88
CA LEU A 86 30.07 19.95 4.00
C LEU A 86 29.75 21.42 4.39
N CYS A 87 29.09 21.65 5.53
CA CYS A 87 28.77 23.00 5.97
C CYS A 87 30.00 23.66 6.60
N GLN A 88 30.45 24.77 6.00
CA GLN A 88 31.65 25.51 6.45
C GLN A 88 31.49 26.14 7.83
N SER A 89 30.25 26.42 8.26
CA SER A 89 29.97 26.96 9.59
C SER A 89 28.66 26.39 10.13
N PRO A 90 28.68 25.20 10.77
CA PRO A 90 27.50 24.60 11.36
C PRO A 90 27.02 25.46 12.55
N SER A 91 26.10 26.37 12.27
CA SER A 91 25.53 27.27 13.27
C SER A 91 24.11 26.87 13.65
N ARG A 92 23.61 27.45 14.74
CA ARG A 92 22.19 27.41 15.10
C ARG A 92 21.35 27.88 13.91
N LEU A 93 20.27 27.16 13.63
CA LEU A 93 19.36 27.50 12.54
C LEU A 93 18.47 28.66 13.00
N THR A 94 18.54 29.78 12.29
CA THR A 94 17.89 31.04 12.72
C THR A 94 16.91 31.61 11.69
N VAL A 95 16.92 31.09 10.46
CA VAL A 95 15.99 31.54 9.41
C VAL A 95 14.77 30.65 9.46
N ALA A 96 13.70 31.12 10.08
CA ALA A 96 12.44 30.40 10.22
C ALA A 96 11.42 30.84 9.16
N ARG A 97 10.77 29.89 8.51
CA ARG A 97 9.56 30.12 7.71
C ARG A 97 8.42 29.32 8.31
N ARG A 98 7.36 30.02 8.70
CA ARG A 98 6.18 29.49 9.37
C ARG A 98 4.96 29.56 8.46
N HIS A 99 4.12 28.54 8.48
CA HIS A 99 2.82 28.53 7.79
C HIS A 99 1.79 27.68 8.55
N GLU A 100 0.51 27.96 8.31
CA GLU A 100 -0.62 27.21 8.90
C GLU A 100 -0.80 25.84 8.25
N ALA A 101 -1.23 24.86 9.02
CA ALA A 101 -1.50 23.49 8.59
C ALA A 101 -2.61 22.85 9.46
N HIS A 102 -3.04 21.67 9.06
CA HIS A 102 -3.98 20.85 9.82
C HIS A 102 -3.30 19.57 10.31
N TYR A 103 -3.49 19.26 11.59
CA TYR A 103 -3.02 18.03 12.21
C TYR A 103 -4.20 17.10 12.47
N TYR A 104 -4.16 15.94 11.84
CA TYR A 104 -5.20 14.92 11.90
C TYR A 104 -4.79 13.83 12.89
N THR A 105 -5.62 13.62 13.91
CA THR A 105 -5.36 12.68 15.01
C THR A 105 -6.55 11.74 15.20
N VAL A 106 -6.34 10.63 15.91
CA VAL A 106 -7.42 9.73 16.35
C VAL A 106 -8.23 10.39 17.49
N GLY A 107 -7.56 10.88 18.53
CA GLY A 107 -8.23 11.28 19.79
C GLY A 107 -8.70 12.73 19.86
N ARG A 108 -8.03 13.66 19.17
CA ARG A 108 -8.33 15.11 19.23
C ARG A 108 -9.04 15.63 17.96
N GLY A 109 -9.34 14.74 17.03
CA GLY A 109 -9.83 15.09 15.71
C GLY A 109 -8.83 15.95 14.94
N ILE A 110 -9.33 17.04 14.37
CA ILE A 110 -8.56 17.95 13.50
C ILE A 110 -8.15 19.19 14.28
N LEU A 111 -6.85 19.47 14.32
CA LEU A 111 -6.29 20.61 15.01
C LEU A 111 -5.68 21.59 14.01
N PRO A 112 -5.99 22.90 14.10
CA PRO A 112 -5.19 23.91 13.42
C PRO A 112 -3.83 23.99 14.11
N VAL A 113 -2.75 23.96 13.32
CA VAL A 113 -1.37 23.97 13.82
C VAL A 113 -0.49 24.85 12.94
N TYR A 114 0.71 25.15 13.42
CA TYR A 114 1.75 25.79 12.61
C TYR A 114 2.90 24.84 12.35
N ILE A 115 3.45 24.89 11.14
CA ILE A 115 4.69 24.21 10.80
C ILE A 115 5.76 25.28 10.57
N THR A 116 6.90 25.10 11.23
CA THR A 116 8.07 25.95 11.06
C THR A 116 9.19 25.16 10.41
N SER A 117 9.74 25.69 9.32
CA SER A 117 10.96 25.17 8.69
C SER A 117 12.14 26.08 9.00
N LEU A 118 13.33 25.49 9.15
CA LEU A 118 14.54 26.19 9.58
C LEU A 118 15.62 26.08 8.50
N ARG A 119 16.17 27.22 8.04
CA ARG A 119 17.22 27.25 7.01
C ARG A 119 18.59 27.61 7.58
N CYS A 120 19.61 26.85 7.17
CA CYS A 120 21.00 27.16 7.44
C CYS A 120 21.48 28.32 6.55
N ARG A 121 22.16 29.32 7.12
CA ARG A 121 22.68 30.47 6.34
C ARG A 121 23.95 30.14 5.56
N SER A 122 24.73 29.16 6.01
CA SER A 122 26.01 28.79 5.39
C SER A 122 25.80 27.86 4.20
N CYS A 123 25.15 26.71 4.39
CA CYS A 123 24.94 25.73 3.32
C CYS A 123 23.55 25.78 2.65
N GLU A 124 22.70 26.73 3.02
CA GLU A 124 21.33 26.91 2.51
C GLU A 124 20.33 25.75 2.73
N THR A 125 20.75 24.64 3.33
CA THR A 125 19.90 23.47 3.62
C THR A 125 18.71 23.90 4.48
N THR A 126 17.50 23.48 4.09
CA THR A 126 16.27 23.79 4.83
C THR A 126 15.73 22.53 5.50
N TYR A 127 15.64 22.57 6.82
CA TYR A 127 15.15 21.51 7.67
C TYR A 127 13.64 21.66 7.91
N HIS A 128 12.90 20.58 7.73
CA HIS A 128 11.47 20.44 7.98
C HIS A 128 11.23 19.38 9.06
N LEU A 129 9.97 19.11 9.38
CA LEU A 129 9.56 18.19 10.44
C LEU A 129 10.10 16.76 10.23
N ASN A 130 9.93 16.17 9.05
CA ASN A 130 10.36 14.78 8.78
C ASN A 130 11.53 14.65 7.80
N TYR A 131 11.94 15.73 7.16
CA TYR A 131 12.99 15.72 6.15
C TYR A 131 13.75 17.03 6.12
N TYR A 132 14.88 17.05 5.41
CA TYR A 132 15.58 18.27 5.05
C TYR A 132 15.80 18.33 3.54
N ARG A 133 15.87 19.54 3.00
CA ARG A 133 16.11 19.80 1.58
C ARG A 133 17.53 20.23 1.34
N ARG A 134 18.22 19.51 0.46
CA ARG A 134 19.62 19.75 0.12
C ARG A 134 19.80 19.75 -1.39
N LYS A 135 20.69 20.61 -1.87
CA LYS A 135 21.16 20.60 -3.27
C LYS A 135 22.28 19.56 -3.41
N ASP A 136 22.23 18.77 -4.46
CA ASP A 136 23.35 17.92 -4.88
C ASP A 136 24.41 18.72 -5.66
N SER A 137 25.46 18.04 -6.13
CA SER A 137 26.53 18.62 -6.94
C SER A 137 26.06 19.20 -8.28
N SER A 138 24.88 18.78 -8.77
CA SER A 138 24.27 19.24 -10.01
C SER A 138 23.23 20.35 -9.78
N ASN A 139 23.17 20.92 -8.57
CA ASN A 139 22.17 21.90 -8.13
C ASN A 139 20.71 21.39 -8.13
N ILE A 140 20.49 20.07 -8.19
CA ILE A 140 19.16 19.48 -8.07
C ILE A 140 18.83 19.36 -6.57
N VAL A 141 17.62 19.74 -6.18
CA VAL A 141 17.17 19.70 -4.79
C VAL A 141 16.50 18.37 -4.49
N HIS A 142 16.96 17.72 -3.43
CA HIS A 142 16.42 16.46 -2.91
C HIS A 142 15.89 16.65 -1.48
N ARG A 143 14.84 15.90 -1.13
CA ARG A 143 14.36 15.68 0.23
C ARG A 143 15.04 14.46 0.80
N HIS A 144 15.74 14.63 1.90
CA HIS A 144 16.31 13.56 2.69
C HIS A 144 15.48 13.40 3.95
N TYR A 145 14.79 12.27 4.10
CA TYR A 145 14.02 11.98 5.29
C TYR A 145 14.96 11.58 6.44
N TYR A 146 14.59 11.94 7.68
CA TYR A 146 15.33 11.48 8.84
C TYR A 146 15.12 9.98 9.05
N SER A 147 16.07 9.32 9.73
CA SER A 147 15.98 7.90 10.10
C SER A 147 14.87 7.66 11.13
N GLY A 148 14.27 6.46 11.09
CA GLY A 148 13.19 6.07 11.99
C GLY A 148 11.80 6.48 11.50
N GLN A 149 10.78 5.92 12.16
CA GLN A 149 9.38 6.29 11.91
C GLN A 149 8.97 7.52 12.73
N PRO A 150 8.45 8.58 12.08
CA PRO A 150 8.03 9.78 12.79
C PRO A 150 6.70 9.55 13.53
N GLN A 151 6.58 10.14 14.72
CA GLN A 151 5.29 10.16 15.45
C GLN A 151 4.24 11.05 14.76
N VAL A 152 4.69 12.06 14.01
CA VAL A 152 3.85 12.96 13.22
C VAL A 152 4.40 13.03 11.82
N LEU A 153 3.63 12.55 10.86
CA LEU A 153 3.99 12.51 9.46
C LEU A 153 3.45 13.74 8.71
N GLN A 154 4.35 14.53 8.14
CA GLN A 154 4.05 15.59 7.19
C GLN A 154 3.81 14.96 5.81
N ALA A 155 2.61 14.43 5.59
CA ALA A 155 2.19 13.83 4.34
C ALA A 155 2.19 14.85 3.19
N GLU A 156 1.76 16.09 3.47
CA GLU A 156 1.75 17.20 2.51
C GLU A 156 2.16 18.52 3.18
N SER A 157 2.35 19.58 2.37
CA SER A 157 2.83 20.89 2.87
C SER A 157 2.00 21.45 4.04
N HIS A 158 0.69 21.21 4.04
CA HIS A 158 -0.28 21.70 5.03
C HIS A 158 -1.03 20.58 5.77
N VAL A 159 -0.56 19.33 5.68
CA VAL A 159 -1.24 18.15 6.24
C VAL A 159 -0.25 17.36 7.08
N LEU A 160 -0.54 17.28 8.39
CA LEU A 160 0.14 16.42 9.34
C LEU A 160 -0.78 15.28 9.76
N VAL A 161 -0.27 14.07 9.82
CA VAL A 161 -1.02 12.88 10.22
C VAL A 161 -0.30 12.22 11.39
N ASP A 162 -1.04 11.93 12.45
CA ASP A 162 -0.55 11.21 13.62
C ASP A 162 -0.21 9.76 13.29
N ALA A 163 0.87 9.21 13.84
CA ALA A 163 1.28 7.83 13.56
C ALA A 163 0.19 6.82 13.92
N ALA A 164 -0.52 7.03 15.04
CA ALA A 164 -1.64 6.17 15.43
C ALA A 164 -2.78 6.20 14.39
N LEU A 165 -3.01 7.35 13.75
CA LEU A 165 -4.01 7.48 12.70
C LEU A 165 -3.55 6.79 11.39
N ALA A 166 -2.28 6.91 11.02
CA ALA A 166 -1.70 6.18 9.89
C ALA A 166 -1.82 4.65 10.09
N HIS A 167 -1.50 4.15 11.29
CA HIS A 167 -1.67 2.74 11.64
C HIS A 167 -3.13 2.30 11.62
N LEU A 168 -4.08 3.15 12.04
CA LEU A 168 -5.51 2.87 11.94
C LEU A 168 -5.93 2.69 10.47
N PHE A 169 -5.51 3.58 9.57
CA PHE A 169 -5.82 3.45 8.15
C PHE A 169 -5.23 2.20 7.53
N ARG A 170 -3.97 1.87 7.83
CA ARG A 170 -3.35 0.61 7.38
C ARG A 170 -4.12 -0.61 7.88
N SER A 171 -4.57 -0.58 9.14
CA SER A 171 -5.38 -1.66 9.72
C SER A 171 -6.75 -1.79 9.04
N LEU A 172 -7.40 -0.68 8.69
CA LEU A 172 -8.67 -0.68 7.97
C LEU A 172 -8.51 -1.21 6.53
N LEU A 173 -7.42 -0.85 5.86
CA LEU A 173 -7.08 -1.43 4.55
C LEU A 173 -6.90 -2.95 4.67
N PHE A 174 -6.07 -3.41 5.61
CA PHE A 174 -5.72 -4.82 5.73
C PHE A 174 -6.88 -5.70 6.24
N HIS A 175 -7.57 -5.30 7.31
CA HIS A 175 -8.59 -6.15 7.96
C HIS A 175 -9.97 -6.01 7.33
N SER A 176 -10.32 -4.80 6.88
CA SER A 176 -11.68 -4.46 6.43
C SER A 176 -11.77 -4.13 4.94
N GLN A 177 -10.64 -4.04 4.23
CA GLN A 177 -10.58 -3.62 2.83
C GLN A 177 -11.35 -2.31 2.58
N THR A 178 -11.26 -1.39 3.54
CA THR A 178 -11.96 -0.11 3.47
C THR A 178 -11.30 0.77 2.41
N SER A 179 -12.07 1.26 1.44
CA SER A 179 -11.55 2.17 0.41
C SER A 179 -11.10 3.51 1.00
N GLY A 180 -10.23 4.23 0.29
CA GLY A 180 -9.79 5.57 0.71
C GLY A 180 -10.95 6.54 0.95
N GLN A 181 -11.99 6.50 0.11
CA GLN A 181 -13.17 7.34 0.27
C GLN A 181 -13.99 6.96 1.52
N ALA A 182 -14.16 5.66 1.78
CA ALA A 182 -14.85 5.20 2.99
C ALA A 182 -14.07 5.60 4.26
N MET A 183 -12.74 5.51 4.25
CA MET A 183 -11.89 5.99 5.35
C MET A 183 -12.00 7.50 5.57
N GLU A 184 -12.05 8.30 4.48
CA GLU A 184 -12.27 9.75 4.55
C GLU A 184 -13.61 10.09 5.23
N HIS A 185 -14.70 9.40 4.85
CA HIS A 185 -16.00 9.59 5.47
C HIS A 185 -16.00 9.15 6.94
N MET A 186 -15.47 7.95 7.24
CA MET A 186 -15.36 7.45 8.62
C MET A 186 -14.58 8.43 9.51
N TYR A 187 -13.46 8.95 9.02
CA TYR A 187 -12.69 9.94 9.76
C TYR A 187 -13.51 11.21 9.99
N THR A 188 -14.19 11.72 8.97
CA THR A 188 -14.98 12.97 9.04
C THR A 188 -16.18 12.85 9.97
N ASP A 189 -16.85 11.70 9.96
CA ASP A 189 -18.08 11.47 10.72
C ASP A 189 -17.81 11.08 12.18
N VAL A 190 -16.76 10.30 12.42
CA VAL A 190 -16.48 9.70 13.74
C VAL A 190 -15.39 10.43 14.49
N LEU A 191 -14.27 10.76 13.83
CA LEU A 191 -13.04 11.20 14.50
C LEU A 191 -12.82 12.70 14.44
N ALA A 192 -13.23 13.35 13.35
CA ALA A 192 -13.19 14.80 13.29
C ALA A 192 -14.17 15.32 14.37
N SER A 193 -13.64 15.91 15.44
CA SER A 193 -14.46 16.59 16.45
C SER A 193 -15.11 17.82 15.81
N SER A 194 -16.39 18.07 16.12
CA SER A 194 -17.19 19.14 15.54
C SER A 194 -16.92 20.45 16.29
N THR A 195 -15.90 21.21 15.89
CA THR A 195 -15.57 22.51 16.52
C THR A 195 -15.68 23.72 15.59
N SER A 196 -16.08 23.54 14.33
CA SER A 196 -16.30 24.67 13.40
C SER A 196 -17.75 24.71 12.91
N ASN A 197 -18.55 25.60 13.51
CA ASN A 197 -19.89 25.98 13.03
C ASN A 197 -19.85 26.84 11.75
N ASN A 198 -18.66 27.20 11.25
CA ASN A 198 -18.52 27.86 9.95
C ASN A 198 -18.24 26.81 8.88
N GLY A 199 -19.05 26.84 7.81
CA GLY A 199 -19.18 25.80 6.78
C GLY A 199 -17.97 25.49 5.90
N ASN A 200 -16.74 25.65 6.39
CA ASN A 200 -15.51 25.28 5.71
C ASN A 200 -14.65 24.38 6.61
N ARG A 201 -15.13 23.16 6.85
CA ARG A 201 -14.43 22.17 7.67
C ARG A 201 -13.24 21.61 6.88
N PRO A 202 -12.01 21.62 7.41
CA PRO A 202 -10.90 20.93 6.77
C PRO A 202 -11.21 19.43 6.69
N THR A 203 -11.03 18.82 5.51
CA THR A 203 -11.31 17.40 5.27
C THR A 203 -10.02 16.65 4.99
N LEU A 204 -9.86 15.48 5.61
CA LEU A 204 -8.78 14.55 5.28
C LEU A 204 -9.13 13.80 4.00
N ARG A 205 -8.84 14.41 2.86
CA ARG A 205 -9.12 13.83 1.55
C ARG A 205 -8.44 12.47 1.40
N HIS A 206 -9.11 11.52 0.75
CA HIS A 206 -8.56 10.21 0.44
C HIS A 206 -7.22 10.26 -0.31
N THR A 207 -6.95 11.33 -1.08
CA THR A 207 -5.63 11.53 -1.71
C THR A 207 -4.52 11.64 -0.67
N TYR A 208 -4.76 12.37 0.43
CA TYR A 208 -3.81 12.50 1.53
C TYR A 208 -3.68 11.21 2.33
N LEU A 209 -4.76 10.43 2.46
CA LEU A 209 -4.71 9.09 3.07
C LEU A 209 -3.77 8.17 2.31
N TRP A 210 -3.89 8.14 0.98
CA TRP A 210 -2.99 7.34 0.15
C TRP A 210 -1.55 7.83 0.22
N ASP A 211 -1.32 9.14 0.14
CA ASP A 211 0.04 9.69 0.22
C ASP A 211 0.67 9.44 1.61
N THR A 212 -0.15 9.44 2.67
CA THR A 212 0.25 9.01 4.02
C THR A 212 0.64 7.53 4.01
N PHE A 213 -0.23 6.65 3.50
CA PHE A 213 0.04 5.20 3.42
C PHE A 213 1.35 4.89 2.69
N TYR A 214 1.55 5.46 1.51
CA TYR A 214 2.75 5.20 0.71
C TYR A 214 4.01 5.77 1.37
N LEU A 215 3.95 6.99 1.91
CA LEU A 215 5.11 7.60 2.55
C LEU A 215 5.48 6.90 3.85
N ASP A 216 4.50 6.55 4.67
CA ASP A 216 4.69 5.78 5.92
C ASP A 216 5.33 4.41 5.63
N ALA A 217 4.78 3.67 4.66
CA ALA A 217 5.32 2.38 4.24
C ALA A 217 6.75 2.49 3.66
N LEU A 218 7.06 3.52 2.88
CA LEU A 218 8.42 3.75 2.39
C LEU A 218 9.39 4.08 3.53
N LEU A 219 8.99 4.92 4.48
CA LEU A 219 9.82 5.23 5.65
C LEU A 219 10.07 3.99 6.49
N GLN A 220 9.04 3.17 6.71
CA GLN A 220 9.16 1.87 7.37
C GLN A 220 10.12 0.94 6.62
N HIS A 221 10.01 0.82 5.29
CA HIS A 221 10.91 0.01 4.48
C HIS A 221 12.38 0.46 4.64
N HIS A 222 12.67 1.76 4.52
CA HIS A 222 14.03 2.26 4.67
C HIS A 222 14.58 2.07 6.08
N ASP A 223 13.75 2.21 7.12
CA ASP A 223 14.11 1.93 8.51
C ASP A 223 14.48 0.45 8.70
N GLU A 224 13.64 -0.48 8.20
CA GLU A 224 13.88 -1.93 8.23
C GLU A 224 15.16 -2.32 7.48
N GLN A 225 15.49 -1.62 6.39
CA GLN A 225 16.70 -1.87 5.60
C GLN A 225 17.94 -1.11 6.12
N GLY A 226 17.83 -0.27 7.14
CA GLY A 226 18.93 0.56 7.64
C GLY A 226 19.42 1.59 6.61
N THR A 227 18.55 2.05 5.72
CA THR A 227 18.82 3.05 4.68
C THR A 227 18.02 4.34 4.93
N SER A 228 18.07 5.30 4.01
CA SER A 228 17.32 6.56 4.13
C SER A 228 16.55 6.86 2.86
N LEU A 229 15.30 7.29 3.01
CA LEU A 229 14.47 7.71 1.90
C LEU A 229 14.94 9.06 1.35
N ILE A 230 15.25 9.10 0.06
CA ILE A 230 15.64 10.31 -0.67
C ILE A 230 14.69 10.49 -1.85
N LEU A 231 14.04 11.64 -1.92
CA LEU A 231 13.06 11.95 -2.97
C LEU A 231 13.42 13.26 -3.69
N PRO A 232 13.12 13.39 -5.00
CA PRO A 232 13.30 14.67 -5.70
C PRO A 232 12.35 15.74 -5.16
N GLU A 233 12.82 16.97 -4.92
CA GLU A 233 11.93 18.06 -4.47
C GLU A 233 10.90 18.41 -5.55
N ASN A 234 11.36 18.54 -6.80
CA ASN A 234 10.55 18.92 -7.95
C ASN A 234 10.74 17.87 -9.06
N PRO A 235 9.92 16.81 -9.10
CA PRO A 235 9.97 15.83 -10.18
C PRO A 235 9.68 16.50 -11.53
N ALA A 236 10.45 16.14 -12.57
CA ALA A 236 10.31 16.72 -13.90
C ALA A 236 8.94 16.37 -14.50
N GLY A 237 8.22 17.37 -15.03
CA GLY A 237 6.91 17.19 -15.63
C GLY A 237 5.75 17.02 -14.64
N ALA A 238 6.00 17.12 -13.33
CA ALA A 238 4.94 17.05 -12.33
C ALA A 238 3.99 18.24 -12.45
N LYS A 239 2.69 17.96 -12.40
CA LYS A 239 1.65 18.99 -12.33
C LYS A 239 1.71 19.65 -10.94
N PRO A 240 1.27 20.93 -10.81
CA PRO A 240 1.19 21.59 -9.52
C PRO A 240 0.33 20.84 -8.49
N TRP A 241 -0.69 20.11 -8.96
CA TRP A 241 -1.48 19.19 -8.15
C TRP A 241 -0.95 17.76 -8.29
N GLY A 242 -0.86 17.01 -7.18
CA GLY A 242 -0.32 15.65 -7.16
C GLY A 242 1.22 15.57 -7.14
N ALA A 243 1.90 16.68 -6.86
CA ALA A 243 3.36 16.74 -6.80
C ALA A 243 3.96 15.75 -5.78
N GLN A 244 3.25 15.45 -4.68
CA GLN A 244 3.69 14.44 -3.71
C GLN A 244 3.63 13.02 -4.28
N ARG A 245 2.54 12.65 -4.96
CA ARG A 245 2.42 11.33 -5.61
C ARG A 245 3.52 11.10 -6.65
N GLU A 246 3.75 12.06 -7.54
CA GLU A 246 4.83 11.95 -8.53
C GLU A 246 6.22 11.91 -7.88
N ARG A 247 6.39 12.56 -6.72
CA ARG A 247 7.64 12.56 -5.96
C ARG A 247 7.95 11.19 -5.38
N ILE A 248 6.97 10.49 -4.81
CA ILE A 248 7.17 9.16 -4.20
C ILE A 248 7.24 8.05 -5.24
N LYS A 249 6.69 8.25 -6.45
CA LYS A 249 6.52 7.22 -7.48
C LYS A 249 7.81 6.45 -7.82
N VAL A 250 8.94 7.14 -7.94
CA VAL A 250 10.24 6.51 -8.22
C VAL A 250 10.66 5.60 -7.07
N ALA A 251 10.52 6.05 -5.82
CA ALA A 251 10.82 5.22 -4.65
C ALA A 251 9.85 4.03 -4.51
N LEU A 252 8.59 4.18 -4.89
CA LEU A 252 7.65 3.05 -4.97
C LEU A 252 8.13 2.01 -6.00
N GLN A 253 8.59 2.44 -7.18
CA GLN A 253 9.14 1.54 -8.20
C GLN A 253 10.40 0.83 -7.74
N GLU A 254 11.35 1.55 -7.12
CA GLU A 254 12.56 0.97 -6.56
C GLU A 254 12.24 -0.10 -5.51
N ARG A 255 11.27 0.19 -4.63
CA ARG A 255 10.80 -0.79 -3.64
C ARG A 255 10.14 -1.99 -4.31
N ASN A 256 9.30 -1.80 -5.34
CA ASN A 256 8.67 -2.92 -6.05
C ASN A 256 9.73 -3.84 -6.70
N ILE A 257 10.79 -3.25 -7.27
CA ILE A 257 11.92 -4.02 -7.82
C ILE A 257 12.62 -4.79 -6.71
N PHE A 258 12.84 -4.18 -5.54
CA PHE A 258 13.43 -4.85 -4.38
C PHE A 258 12.59 -6.06 -3.93
N MET A 259 11.26 -5.93 -3.88
CA MET A 259 10.36 -6.99 -3.42
C MET A 259 10.27 -8.17 -4.39
N ALA A 260 10.50 -7.95 -5.68
CA ALA A 260 10.41 -8.99 -6.70
C ALA A 260 11.42 -10.13 -6.46
N GLY A 261 10.98 -11.37 -6.66
CA GLY A 261 11.80 -12.55 -6.41
C GLY A 261 11.93 -12.83 -4.91
N THR A 262 13.10 -12.56 -4.33
CA THR A 262 13.46 -12.96 -2.96
C THR A 262 13.28 -11.86 -1.91
N GLY A 263 12.68 -10.72 -2.27
CA GLY A 263 12.64 -9.52 -1.41
C GLY A 263 11.57 -9.51 -0.32
N GLN A 264 10.66 -10.49 -0.29
CA GLN A 264 9.64 -10.58 0.74
C GLN A 264 10.26 -10.83 2.13
N GLU A 265 9.74 -10.14 3.15
CA GLU A 265 10.23 -10.21 4.56
C GLU A 265 10.28 -11.66 5.08
N PHE A 266 9.31 -12.48 4.68
CA PHE A 266 9.17 -13.88 5.08
C PHE A 266 9.55 -14.88 3.98
N TYR A 267 10.37 -14.46 2.99
CA TYR A 267 10.83 -15.34 1.91
C TYR A 267 11.47 -16.64 2.44
N ALA A 268 12.31 -16.52 3.46
CA ALA A 268 13.00 -17.64 4.12
C ALA A 268 12.19 -18.33 5.23
N HIS A 269 10.87 -18.17 5.26
CA HIS A 269 10.03 -18.69 6.34
C HIS A 269 10.03 -20.22 6.41
N ALA A 270 10.19 -20.73 7.62
CA ALA A 270 9.99 -22.13 7.99
C ALA A 270 9.19 -22.22 9.30
N CYS A 271 8.38 -23.27 9.42
CA CYS A 271 7.64 -23.60 10.64
C CYS A 271 7.22 -25.08 10.58
N ASP A 272 6.64 -25.60 11.66
CA ASP A 272 6.24 -27.01 11.77
C ASP A 272 5.14 -27.42 10.76
N SER A 273 4.42 -26.44 10.20
CA SER A 273 3.41 -26.68 9.16
C SER A 273 3.98 -26.64 7.74
N CYS A 274 5.21 -26.15 7.59
CA CYS A 274 5.84 -25.86 6.30
C CYS A 274 7.08 -26.72 6.05
N VAL A 275 7.65 -27.29 7.11
CA VAL A 275 8.80 -28.20 7.08
C VAL A 275 8.42 -29.51 7.78
N ARG A 276 8.72 -30.64 7.14
CA ARG A 276 8.64 -31.97 7.74
C ARG A 276 10.05 -32.50 7.96
N ILE A 277 10.32 -33.03 9.15
CA ILE A 277 11.56 -33.76 9.42
C ILE A 277 11.25 -35.26 9.34
N THR A 278 11.97 -35.96 8.48
CA THR A 278 11.88 -37.41 8.29
C THR A 278 13.25 -38.04 8.58
N GLU A 279 13.30 -39.35 8.75
CA GLU A 279 14.55 -40.07 9.00
C GLU A 279 14.82 -41.05 7.87
N HIS A 280 15.90 -40.83 7.11
CA HIS A 280 16.32 -41.71 6.03
C HIS A 280 17.68 -42.32 6.40
N ASN A 281 17.72 -43.64 6.58
CA ASN A 281 18.92 -44.39 6.97
C ASN A 281 19.61 -43.87 8.25
N GLY A 282 18.84 -43.45 9.27
CA GLY A 282 19.41 -42.91 10.50
C GLY A 282 19.80 -41.44 10.45
N VAL A 283 19.59 -40.77 9.31
CA VAL A 283 19.92 -39.35 9.11
C VAL A 283 18.62 -38.54 9.01
N PRO A 284 18.47 -37.45 9.80
CA PRO A 284 17.33 -36.56 9.65
C PRO A 284 17.41 -35.81 8.31
N VAL A 285 16.34 -35.91 7.53
CA VAL A 285 16.15 -35.20 6.27
C VAL A 285 14.97 -34.25 6.43
N THR A 286 15.18 -32.98 6.07
CA THR A 286 14.14 -31.96 6.07
C THR A 286 13.49 -31.89 4.70
N LEU A 287 12.16 -31.86 4.67
CA LEU A 287 11.35 -31.68 3.48
C LEU A 287 10.56 -30.37 3.59
N GLN A 288 10.69 -29.50 2.62
CA GLN A 288 9.97 -28.24 2.52
C GLN A 288 9.02 -28.24 1.34
N ALA A 289 7.83 -27.67 1.55
CA ALA A 289 6.86 -27.52 0.48
C ALA A 289 6.56 -26.05 0.17
N ALA A 290 6.14 -25.82 -1.07
CA ALA A 290 5.50 -24.62 -1.55
C ALA A 290 4.28 -24.99 -2.41
N VAL A 291 3.36 -24.05 -2.54
CA VAL A 291 2.15 -24.16 -3.36
C VAL A 291 2.10 -22.93 -4.24
N THR A 292 1.84 -23.10 -5.54
CA THR A 292 1.60 -21.98 -6.46
C THR A 292 0.23 -22.10 -7.10
N ASP A 293 -0.45 -20.96 -7.22
CA ASP A 293 -1.76 -20.84 -7.86
C ASP A 293 -2.00 -19.38 -8.27
N GLY A 294 -2.86 -19.19 -9.28
CA GLY A 294 -3.20 -17.90 -9.86
C GLY A 294 -4.53 -17.36 -9.35
N VAL A 295 -4.61 -16.04 -9.17
CA VAL A 295 -5.84 -15.33 -8.81
C VAL A 295 -6.14 -14.19 -9.76
N ALA A 296 -7.39 -14.15 -10.24
CA ALA A 296 -7.89 -13.15 -11.18
C ALA A 296 -8.17 -11.79 -10.51
N ILE A 297 -7.11 -11.21 -9.93
CA ILE A 297 -6.98 -9.82 -9.50
C ILE A 297 -5.92 -9.16 -10.39
N GLY A 298 -6.09 -7.88 -10.69
CA GLY A 298 -5.22 -7.22 -11.68
C GLY A 298 -5.43 -5.72 -11.76
N HIS A 299 -4.60 -5.08 -12.58
CA HIS A 299 -4.68 -3.65 -12.89
C HIS A 299 -4.72 -3.42 -14.40
N SER A 300 -5.05 -2.19 -14.79
CA SER A 300 -5.02 -1.78 -16.20
C SER A 300 -3.62 -1.95 -16.82
N CYS A 301 -3.55 -2.56 -18.00
CA CYS A 301 -2.32 -2.83 -18.73
C CYS A 301 -2.44 -2.51 -20.23
N CYS A 302 -1.31 -2.55 -20.93
CA CYS A 302 -1.27 -2.32 -22.37
C CYS A 302 -2.12 -3.38 -23.12
N SER A 303 -2.91 -2.93 -24.09
CA SER A 303 -3.74 -3.81 -24.91
C SER A 303 -2.96 -4.67 -25.92
N VAL A 304 -1.64 -4.57 -25.97
CA VAL A 304 -0.78 -5.52 -26.69
C VAL A 304 -0.52 -6.72 -25.78
N HIS A 305 -0.76 -7.93 -26.30
CA HIS A 305 -0.63 -9.17 -25.53
C HIS A 305 0.78 -9.32 -24.95
N ASN A 306 0.87 -9.65 -23.65
CA ASN A 306 2.12 -9.76 -22.89
C ASN A 306 3.02 -8.50 -22.90
N CYS A 307 2.48 -7.31 -23.18
CA CYS A 307 3.24 -6.08 -23.05
C CYS A 307 3.27 -5.62 -21.59
N HIS A 308 4.48 -5.46 -21.03
CA HIS A 308 4.71 -4.99 -19.66
C HIS A 308 4.95 -3.47 -19.58
N GLY A 309 4.74 -2.75 -20.69
CA GLY A 309 4.93 -1.30 -20.75
C GLY A 309 3.93 -0.58 -19.85
N ILE A 310 4.45 0.33 -19.01
CA ILE A 310 3.64 1.14 -18.10
C ILE A 310 2.72 2.07 -18.90
N LEU A 311 1.45 2.12 -18.51
CA LEU A 311 0.48 3.02 -19.12
C LEU A 311 0.73 4.48 -18.69
N PRO A 312 0.58 5.47 -19.59
CA PRO A 312 0.69 6.88 -19.23
C PRO A 312 -0.46 7.35 -18.31
N SER A 313 -1.60 6.66 -18.34
CA SER A 313 -2.71 6.82 -17.40
C SER A 313 -3.50 5.52 -17.28
N VAL A 314 -4.22 5.33 -16.17
CA VAL A 314 -5.11 4.17 -15.95
C VAL A 314 -6.27 4.06 -16.96
N THR A 315 -6.50 5.11 -17.75
CA THR A 315 -7.51 5.15 -18.83
C THR A 315 -6.92 4.90 -20.21
N ALA A 316 -5.59 4.86 -20.35
CA ALA A 316 -4.92 4.64 -21.62
C ALA A 316 -5.07 3.18 -22.09
N ARG A 317 -5.20 2.98 -23.41
CA ARG A 317 -5.24 1.64 -24.03
C ARG A 317 -3.86 1.06 -24.30
N PHE A 318 -2.87 1.93 -24.52
CA PHE A 318 -1.53 1.55 -24.92
C PHE A 318 -0.49 2.29 -24.09
N CYS A 319 0.64 1.64 -23.83
CA CYS A 319 1.82 2.28 -23.27
C CYS A 319 2.44 3.23 -24.31
N GLU A 320 3.46 4.01 -23.90
CA GLU A 320 4.08 5.00 -24.78
C GLU A 320 4.72 4.36 -26.02
N GLU A 321 5.31 3.17 -25.90
CA GLU A 321 5.88 2.39 -27.03
C GLU A 321 4.81 2.00 -28.07
N HIS A 322 3.61 1.67 -27.60
CA HIS A 322 2.49 1.23 -28.43
C HIS A 322 1.49 2.34 -28.74
N LYS A 323 1.81 3.60 -28.43
CA LYS A 323 0.91 4.75 -28.58
C LYS A 323 0.40 4.94 -30.00
N ALA A 324 1.21 4.59 -31.01
CA ALA A 324 0.84 4.64 -32.42
C ALA A 324 -0.40 3.78 -32.75
N LEU A 325 -0.64 2.70 -32.00
CA LEU A 325 -1.81 1.83 -32.18
C LEU A 325 -3.14 2.52 -31.85
N ASN A 326 -3.12 3.66 -31.14
CA ASN A 326 -4.33 4.50 -30.99
C ASN A 326 -4.85 5.04 -32.34
N GLY A 327 -3.98 5.17 -33.34
CA GLY A 327 -4.35 5.58 -34.69
C GLY A 327 -4.95 4.47 -35.55
N ILE A 328 -4.99 3.23 -35.05
CA ILE A 328 -5.44 2.03 -35.78
C ILE A 328 -6.79 1.58 -35.23
N CYS A 329 -7.66 1.10 -36.12
CA CYS A 329 -8.97 0.58 -35.79
C CYS A 329 -8.90 -0.45 -34.64
N ALA A 330 -9.73 -0.26 -33.61
CA ALA A 330 -9.78 -1.13 -32.43
C ALA A 330 -10.36 -2.54 -32.67
N ILE A 331 -10.75 -2.85 -33.91
CA ILE A 331 -11.20 -4.20 -34.29
C ILE A 331 -9.96 -5.04 -34.56
N SER A 332 -9.88 -6.21 -33.92
CA SER A 332 -8.82 -7.19 -34.16
C SER A 332 -8.68 -7.48 -35.65
N ASP A 333 -7.44 -7.57 -36.11
CA ASP A 333 -7.07 -7.83 -37.51
C ASP A 333 -7.43 -6.71 -38.51
N CYS A 334 -7.87 -5.53 -38.03
CA CYS A 334 -8.07 -4.35 -38.86
C CYS A 334 -6.93 -3.33 -38.74
N ASN A 335 -6.17 -3.15 -39.81
CA ASN A 335 -5.04 -2.19 -39.87
C ASN A 335 -5.40 -0.82 -40.47
N LYS A 336 -6.70 -0.53 -40.65
CA LYS A 336 -7.15 0.75 -41.22
C LYS A 336 -7.09 1.87 -40.18
N PRO A 337 -6.81 3.13 -40.59
CA PRO A 337 -6.77 4.26 -39.66
C PRO A 337 -8.14 4.53 -39.04
N VAL A 338 -8.15 4.99 -37.80
CA VAL A 338 -9.36 5.45 -37.12
C VAL A 338 -9.93 6.72 -37.76
N GLN A 339 -11.23 6.92 -37.60
CA GLN A 339 -11.87 8.18 -37.93
C GLN A 339 -11.72 9.18 -36.77
N ALA A 340 -11.77 10.47 -37.08
CA ALA A 340 -11.82 11.51 -36.06
C ALA A 340 -12.92 11.19 -35.03
N THR A 341 -12.58 11.33 -33.74
CA THR A 341 -13.44 11.06 -32.57
C THR A 341 -14.01 9.64 -32.43
N LYS A 342 -13.54 8.65 -33.22
CA LYS A 342 -13.93 7.24 -33.09
C LYS A 342 -12.71 6.36 -32.85
N LEU A 343 -12.93 5.16 -32.29
CA LEU A 343 -11.90 4.12 -32.14
C LEU A 343 -11.87 3.15 -33.33
N THR A 344 -12.68 3.41 -34.36
CA THR A 344 -12.91 2.52 -35.51
C THR A 344 -12.64 3.23 -36.83
N CYS A 345 -12.39 2.45 -37.87
CA CYS A 345 -12.26 2.94 -39.24
C CYS A 345 -13.64 3.30 -39.84
N ASN A 346 -13.67 3.63 -41.13
CA ASN A 346 -14.91 3.98 -41.85
C ASN A 346 -15.81 2.77 -42.20
N ASN A 347 -15.48 1.55 -41.77
CA ASN A 347 -16.32 0.38 -41.99
C ASN A 347 -17.60 0.48 -41.13
N PRO A 348 -18.81 0.49 -41.72
CA PRO A 348 -20.07 0.56 -40.98
C PRO A 348 -20.21 -0.51 -39.90
N ALA A 349 -19.77 -1.75 -40.16
CA ALA A 349 -19.84 -2.85 -39.19
C ALA A 349 -18.97 -2.59 -37.94
N HIS A 350 -17.80 -1.98 -38.13
CA HIS A 350 -16.90 -1.65 -37.01
C HIS A 350 -17.49 -0.53 -36.17
N GLN A 351 -18.04 0.50 -36.82
CA GLN A 351 -18.69 1.63 -36.13
C GLN A 351 -19.93 1.19 -35.36
N GLN A 352 -20.72 0.28 -35.92
CA GLN A 352 -21.88 -0.30 -35.24
C GLN A 352 -21.47 -1.00 -33.95
N MET A 353 -20.41 -1.82 -33.94
CA MET A 353 -19.94 -2.47 -32.72
C MET A 353 -19.48 -1.48 -31.64
N GLN A 354 -18.84 -0.37 -32.05
CA GLN A 354 -18.47 0.68 -31.11
C GLN A 354 -19.71 1.31 -30.47
N GLU A 355 -20.72 1.65 -31.27
CA GLU A 355 -21.97 2.24 -30.80
C GLU A 355 -22.74 1.30 -29.85
N GLU A 356 -22.87 0.02 -30.22
CA GLU A 356 -23.51 -0.99 -29.37
C GLU A 356 -22.83 -1.10 -27.99
N ARG A 357 -21.50 -0.98 -27.93
CA ARG A 357 -20.77 -0.97 -26.65
C ARG A 357 -21.03 0.30 -25.84
N TYR A 358 -21.06 1.48 -26.48
CA TYR A 358 -21.41 2.73 -25.79
C TYR A 358 -22.82 2.69 -25.21
N GLN A 359 -23.79 2.12 -25.94
CA GLN A 359 -25.17 1.99 -25.45
C GLN A 359 -25.28 1.00 -24.28
N LYS A 360 -24.59 -0.14 -24.34
CA LYS A 360 -24.51 -1.09 -23.21
C LYS A 360 -23.89 -0.44 -21.96
N GLY A 361 -22.83 0.35 -22.14
CA GLY A 361 -22.17 1.07 -21.04
C GLY A 361 -23.08 2.13 -20.38
N LYS A 362 -23.99 2.76 -21.13
CA LYS A 362 -25.00 3.66 -20.57
C LYS A 362 -26.05 2.91 -19.76
N SER A 363 -26.50 1.74 -20.23
CA SER A 363 -27.51 0.93 -19.54
C SER A 363 -27.04 0.34 -18.20
N ILE A 364 -25.73 0.12 -18.00
CA ILE A 364 -25.15 -0.35 -16.73
C ILE A 364 -25.18 0.75 -15.65
N ASN A 365 -25.13 2.02 -16.04
CA ASN A 365 -25.19 3.13 -15.10
C ASN A 365 -26.63 3.47 -14.63
N ASP A 366 -27.66 2.88 -15.26
CA ASP A 366 -29.08 3.14 -14.98
C ASP A 366 -29.74 2.06 -14.10
N THR A 367 -29.00 1.09 -13.55
CA THR A 367 -29.59 0.00 -12.75
C THR A 367 -29.56 0.25 -11.24
N ASP A 368 -30.53 1.03 -10.76
CA ASP A 368 -31.02 1.02 -9.37
C ASP A 368 -31.78 -0.28 -9.01
N SER A 369 -31.86 -1.25 -9.92
CA SER A 369 -32.79 -2.40 -9.86
C SER A 369 -32.15 -3.79 -9.77
N LEU A 370 -30.82 -3.91 -9.61
CA LEU A 370 -30.12 -5.21 -9.57
C LEU A 370 -29.61 -5.66 -8.20
N PHE A 371 -29.91 -4.93 -7.12
CA PHE A 371 -29.65 -5.40 -5.75
C PHE A 371 -30.96 -5.88 -5.10
N PRO A 372 -31.37 -7.15 -5.31
CA PRO A 372 -32.33 -7.73 -4.38
C PRO A 372 -31.66 -7.82 -2.99
N ASN A 373 -32.33 -7.27 -1.98
CA ASN A 373 -31.97 -7.47 -0.58
C ASN A 373 -31.87 -8.97 -0.30
N THR A 374 -30.67 -9.49 -0.09
CA THR A 374 -30.46 -10.81 0.52
C THR A 374 -29.40 -10.71 1.61
N ASP A 375 -29.78 -11.26 2.75
CA ASP A 375 -29.12 -11.15 4.04
C ASP A 375 -27.69 -11.70 4.08
N ASN A 376 -26.86 -11.03 4.87
CA ASN A 376 -25.60 -11.44 5.51
C ASN A 376 -25.01 -12.82 5.13
N ASN A 377 -24.26 -12.86 4.04
CA ASN A 377 -23.02 -13.64 3.92
C ASN A 377 -22.10 -12.94 2.90
N GLY A 378 -21.07 -12.25 3.40
CA GLY A 378 -20.23 -11.31 2.65
C GLY A 378 -19.35 -11.87 1.51
N LEU A 379 -19.66 -13.06 1.00
CA LEU A 379 -18.96 -13.73 -0.11
C LEU A 379 -19.66 -13.56 -1.47
N GLU A 380 -21.00 -13.50 -1.51
CA GLU A 380 -21.74 -13.49 -2.79
C GLU A 380 -21.71 -12.12 -3.50
N GLY A 381 -21.66 -11.02 -2.75
CA GLY A 381 -21.60 -9.67 -3.33
C GLY A 381 -20.31 -9.38 -4.11
N PHE A 382 -19.19 -9.99 -3.72
CA PHE A 382 -17.89 -9.82 -4.40
C PHE A 382 -17.81 -10.57 -5.74
N GLN A 383 -18.46 -11.72 -5.86
CA GLN A 383 -18.55 -12.47 -7.11
C GLN A 383 -19.37 -11.73 -8.19
N GLY A 384 -20.39 -10.97 -7.78
CA GLY A 384 -21.13 -10.07 -8.65
C GLY A 384 -20.25 -8.96 -9.26
N VAL A 385 -19.44 -8.30 -8.42
CA VAL A 385 -18.47 -7.28 -8.89
C VAL A 385 -17.44 -7.88 -9.83
N GLN A 386 -16.90 -9.06 -9.52
CA GLN A 386 -15.92 -9.72 -10.39
C GLN A 386 -16.53 -10.15 -11.73
N THR A 387 -17.80 -10.56 -11.76
CA THR A 387 -18.52 -10.89 -12.99
C THR A 387 -18.74 -9.64 -13.84
N LEU A 388 -19.18 -8.53 -13.23
CA LEU A 388 -19.36 -7.24 -13.91
C LEU A 388 -18.05 -6.66 -14.46
N LEU A 389 -16.94 -6.79 -13.71
CA LEU A 389 -15.61 -6.38 -14.17
C LEU A 389 -15.07 -7.30 -15.28
N LYS A 390 -15.30 -8.62 -15.19
CA LYS A 390 -15.00 -9.57 -16.28
C LYS A 390 -15.83 -9.26 -17.53
N GLU A 391 -17.10 -8.90 -17.36
CA GLU A 391 -17.98 -8.49 -18.47
C GLU A 391 -17.55 -7.15 -19.10
N ALA A 392 -17.05 -6.21 -18.30
CA ALA A 392 -16.40 -4.99 -18.79
C ALA A 392 -15.09 -5.28 -19.55
N ASN A 393 -14.37 -6.34 -19.15
CA ASN A 393 -13.13 -6.84 -19.74
C ASN A 393 -13.32 -7.69 -21.00
N LEU A 394 -14.55 -7.98 -21.40
CA LEU A 394 -14.80 -8.76 -22.61
C LEU A 394 -14.36 -7.98 -23.86
N LEU A 395 -13.47 -8.63 -24.62
CA LEU A 395 -13.51 -8.64 -26.07
C LEU A 395 -14.98 -8.63 -26.48
N CYS A 396 -15.43 -7.57 -27.15
CA CYS A 396 -16.81 -7.54 -27.60
C CYS A 396 -16.93 -8.53 -28.75
N ASP A 397 -17.36 -9.76 -28.45
CA ASP A 397 -17.68 -10.79 -29.42
C ASP A 397 -19.04 -10.44 -30.06
N GLY A 398 -19.02 -9.42 -30.92
CA GLY A 398 -20.19 -9.04 -31.70
C GLY A 398 -20.27 -9.89 -32.98
N LYS A 399 -21.41 -10.55 -33.19
CA LYS A 399 -21.78 -11.03 -34.52
C LYS A 399 -22.16 -9.80 -35.34
N GLY A 400 -21.36 -9.45 -36.34
CA GLY A 400 -21.71 -8.37 -37.25
C GLY A 400 -23.04 -8.65 -37.96
N ALA A 401 -23.84 -7.61 -38.22
CA ALA A 401 -25.14 -7.72 -38.89
C ALA A 401 -25.09 -8.28 -40.34
N LEU A 402 -23.90 -8.66 -40.84
CA LEU A 402 -23.64 -9.13 -42.21
C LEU A 402 -23.16 -10.60 -42.30
N GLY A 403 -23.39 -11.41 -41.27
CA GLY A 403 -23.13 -12.86 -41.29
C GLY A 403 -21.98 -13.30 -40.37
N ASN A 404 -21.74 -14.62 -40.32
CA ASN A 404 -20.98 -15.43 -39.34
C ASN A 404 -19.54 -15.02 -38.95
N GLN A 405 -19.06 -13.80 -39.22
CA GLN A 405 -17.79 -13.30 -38.72
C GLN A 405 -17.98 -12.69 -37.32
N THR A 406 -17.51 -13.40 -36.30
CA THR A 406 -17.32 -12.84 -34.96
C THR A 406 -16.10 -11.93 -34.99
N PHE A 407 -16.31 -10.62 -34.93
CA PHE A 407 -15.22 -9.67 -34.81
C PHE A 407 -14.85 -9.54 -33.33
N LYS A 408 -13.55 -9.62 -33.02
CA LYS A 408 -13.03 -9.26 -31.70
C LYS A 408 -12.69 -7.78 -31.70
N ALA A 409 -13.05 -7.05 -30.64
CA ALA A 409 -12.74 -5.62 -30.53
C ALA A 409 -12.10 -5.27 -29.19
N ARG A 410 -11.15 -4.33 -29.21
CA ARG A 410 -10.42 -3.81 -28.05
C ARG A 410 -10.73 -2.33 -27.84
N PHE A 411 -11.98 -2.01 -27.53
CA PHE A 411 -12.44 -0.63 -27.32
C PHE A 411 -12.02 -0.04 -25.96
N GLY A 412 -11.96 -0.88 -24.93
CA GLY A 412 -11.53 -0.50 -23.58
C GLY A 412 -10.02 -0.69 -23.37
N ARG A 413 -9.57 -0.31 -22.18
CA ARG A 413 -8.27 -0.72 -21.63
C ARG A 413 -8.25 -2.23 -21.38
N SER A 414 -7.06 -2.81 -21.42
CA SER A 414 -6.85 -4.21 -21.03
C SER A 414 -6.46 -4.30 -19.56
N TYR A 415 -6.54 -5.50 -19.00
CA TYR A 415 -6.11 -5.78 -17.63
C TYR A 415 -5.15 -6.95 -17.64
N THR A 416 -4.30 -7.00 -16.62
CA THR A 416 -3.47 -8.16 -16.35
C THR A 416 -4.36 -9.40 -16.15
N HIS A 417 -3.83 -10.56 -16.52
CA HIS A 417 -4.56 -11.82 -16.52
C HIS A 417 -4.81 -12.31 -15.09
N ASN A 418 -3.75 -12.41 -14.30
CA ASN A 418 -3.79 -12.84 -12.90
C ASN A 418 -2.56 -12.37 -12.13
N GLU A 419 -2.66 -12.39 -10.81
CA GLU A 419 -1.51 -12.48 -9.91
C GLU A 419 -1.23 -13.95 -9.66
N GLN A 420 0.01 -14.38 -9.85
CA GLN A 420 0.49 -15.71 -9.46
C GLN A 420 1.14 -15.60 -8.09
N LEU A 421 0.75 -16.45 -7.15
CA LEU A 421 1.37 -16.51 -5.83
C LEU A 421 2.23 -17.76 -5.68
N ILE A 422 3.27 -17.66 -4.85
CA ILE A 422 3.94 -18.81 -4.24
C ILE A 422 3.78 -18.69 -2.73
N VAL A 423 3.16 -19.71 -2.14
CA VAL A 423 2.70 -19.73 -0.75
C VAL A 423 3.23 -20.97 -0.07
N ARG A 424 3.72 -20.85 1.16
CA ARG A 424 4.05 -22.00 1.99
C ARG A 424 2.76 -22.67 2.51
N PRO A 425 2.73 -23.97 2.81
CA PRO A 425 1.52 -24.67 3.28
C PRO A 425 0.82 -24.04 4.51
N CYS A 426 1.55 -23.27 5.31
CA CYS A 426 1.10 -22.51 6.48
C CYS A 426 0.39 -21.18 6.12
N GLY A 427 0.30 -20.82 4.84
CA GLY A 427 -0.36 -19.60 4.35
C GLY A 427 0.56 -18.38 4.21
N ILE A 428 1.85 -18.50 4.52
CA ILE A 428 2.85 -17.45 4.30
C ILE A 428 3.13 -17.30 2.81
N ILE A 429 3.00 -16.09 2.28
CA ILE A 429 3.28 -15.76 0.89
C ILE A 429 4.76 -15.40 0.76
N VAL A 430 5.51 -16.17 -0.02
CA VAL A 430 6.95 -15.93 -0.20
C VAL A 430 7.26 -15.13 -1.45
N ALA A 431 6.37 -15.15 -2.44
CA ALA A 431 6.49 -14.35 -3.64
C ALA A 431 5.14 -14.17 -4.36
N ARG A 432 5.07 -13.14 -5.19
CA ARG A 432 4.02 -12.93 -6.18
C ARG A 432 4.60 -12.47 -7.51
N ALA A 433 3.84 -12.65 -8.59
CA ALA A 433 4.15 -12.09 -9.90
C ALA A 433 2.88 -11.76 -10.68
N THR A 434 2.87 -10.63 -11.37
CA THR A 434 1.77 -10.22 -12.25
C THR A 434 1.92 -10.82 -13.64
N PHE A 435 0.93 -11.59 -14.09
CA PHE A 435 0.89 -12.16 -15.44
C PHE A 435 -0.03 -11.34 -16.34
N TYR A 436 0.45 -10.94 -17.51
CA TYR A 436 -0.22 -9.92 -18.34
C TYR A 436 -1.22 -10.52 -19.34
N GLY A 437 -0.79 -11.44 -20.19
CA GLY A 437 -1.63 -11.95 -21.28
C GLY A 437 -2.19 -13.35 -21.08
N ALA A 438 -1.56 -14.17 -20.23
CA ALA A 438 -2.02 -15.52 -19.89
C ALA A 438 -1.28 -16.04 -18.66
N GLU A 439 -1.91 -16.99 -17.96
CA GLU A 439 -1.20 -17.88 -17.04
C GLU A 439 -0.48 -18.97 -17.85
N SER A 440 0.68 -18.60 -18.41
CA SER A 440 1.47 -19.51 -19.23
C SER A 440 2.43 -20.33 -18.38
N VAL A 441 2.64 -21.60 -18.76
CA VAL A 441 3.61 -22.48 -18.09
C VAL A 441 5.03 -21.88 -18.12
N SER A 442 5.39 -21.19 -19.19
CA SER A 442 6.65 -20.45 -19.27
C SER A 442 6.75 -19.32 -18.25
N SER A 443 5.66 -18.56 -18.03
CA SER A 443 5.64 -17.49 -17.03
C SER A 443 5.78 -18.02 -15.61
N VAL A 444 5.19 -19.18 -15.32
CA VAL A 444 5.38 -19.88 -14.03
C VAL A 444 6.83 -20.36 -13.89
N ALA A 445 7.44 -20.92 -14.93
CA ALA A 445 8.84 -21.32 -14.91
C ALA A 445 9.80 -20.14 -14.68
N ASP A 446 9.56 -19.01 -15.36
CA ASP A 446 10.33 -17.76 -15.18
C ASP A 446 10.18 -17.23 -13.75
N MET A 447 8.95 -17.25 -13.20
CA MET A 447 8.69 -16.87 -11.81
C MET A 447 9.44 -17.76 -10.84
N LEU A 448 9.40 -19.09 -11.02
CA LEU A 448 10.13 -20.03 -10.15
C LEU A 448 11.64 -19.78 -10.20
N GLN A 449 12.20 -19.47 -11.37
CA GLN A 449 13.63 -19.18 -11.50
C GLN A 449 14.04 -17.87 -10.82
N ALA A 450 13.16 -16.85 -10.86
CA ALA A 450 13.38 -15.58 -10.19
C ALA A 450 13.24 -15.68 -8.66
N VAL A 451 12.29 -16.50 -8.19
CA VAL A 451 12.00 -16.69 -6.77
C VAL A 451 12.97 -17.66 -6.11
N PHE A 452 13.39 -18.71 -6.81
CA PHE A 452 14.31 -19.72 -6.30
C PHE A 452 15.61 -19.74 -7.12
N PRO A 453 16.48 -18.73 -7.00
CA PRO A 453 17.65 -18.58 -7.86
C PRO A 453 18.77 -19.61 -7.62
N THR A 454 18.79 -20.28 -6.47
CA THR A 454 19.81 -21.27 -6.09
C THR A 454 19.19 -22.64 -5.84
N LYS A 455 20.01 -23.69 -5.85
CA LYS A 455 19.55 -25.05 -5.55
C LYS A 455 18.97 -25.19 -4.14
N ASN A 456 19.58 -24.56 -3.13
CA ASN A 456 19.08 -24.64 -1.75
C ASN A 456 17.83 -23.79 -1.50
N SER A 457 17.50 -22.86 -2.40
CA SER A 457 16.26 -22.09 -2.32
C SER A 457 15.04 -22.83 -2.87
N VAL A 458 15.25 -23.82 -3.75
CA VAL A 458 14.16 -24.60 -4.37
C VAL A 458 13.46 -25.42 -3.30
N PRO A 459 12.11 -25.37 -3.20
CA PRO A 459 11.39 -26.25 -2.28
C PRO A 459 11.51 -27.71 -2.74
N ASP A 460 11.59 -28.65 -1.81
CA ASP A 460 11.64 -30.07 -2.15
C ASP A 460 10.34 -30.52 -2.83
N ILE A 461 9.20 -29.93 -2.48
CA ILE A 461 7.88 -30.19 -3.09
C ILE A 461 7.23 -28.89 -3.53
N LEU A 462 6.80 -28.81 -4.79
CA LEU A 462 5.94 -27.75 -5.29
C LEU A 462 4.58 -28.32 -5.70
N PHE A 463 3.51 -27.90 -5.02
CA PHE A 463 2.14 -28.15 -5.47
C PHE A 463 1.71 -27.08 -6.49
N TYR A 464 1.17 -27.53 -7.61
CA TYR A 464 0.57 -26.68 -8.64
C TYR A 464 -0.48 -27.50 -9.38
N ASP A 465 -1.62 -26.92 -9.69
CA ASP A 465 -2.71 -27.62 -10.37
C ASP A 465 -2.30 -28.12 -11.77
N ASN A 466 -1.39 -27.39 -12.42
CA ASN A 466 -0.91 -27.66 -13.77
C ASN A 466 0.54 -28.18 -13.81
N ASN A 467 0.95 -28.90 -12.75
CA ASN A 467 2.31 -29.43 -12.63
C ASN A 467 2.70 -30.42 -13.74
N CYS A 468 1.72 -31.15 -14.31
CA CYS A 468 1.98 -32.07 -15.42
C CYS A 468 2.52 -31.33 -16.66
N HIS A 469 1.96 -30.16 -17.00
CA HIS A 469 2.47 -29.33 -18.10
C HIS A 469 3.75 -28.59 -17.71
N LEU A 470 3.86 -28.08 -16.48
CA LEU A 470 5.09 -27.46 -15.98
C LEU A 470 6.28 -28.41 -16.06
N ARG A 471 6.15 -29.62 -15.55
CA ARG A 471 7.21 -30.63 -15.58
C ARG A 471 7.64 -30.98 -17.01
N ARG A 472 6.68 -31.09 -17.94
CA ARG A 472 6.99 -31.32 -19.37
C ARG A 472 7.75 -30.16 -19.97
N HIS A 473 7.37 -28.93 -19.65
CA HIS A 473 8.04 -27.73 -20.12
C HIS A 473 9.48 -27.65 -19.60
N LEU A 474 9.69 -27.79 -18.30
CA LEU A 474 11.03 -27.74 -17.68
C LEU A 474 11.99 -28.79 -18.28
N ARG A 475 11.50 -30.02 -18.49
CA ARG A 475 12.27 -31.09 -19.14
C ARG A 475 12.58 -30.78 -20.60
N ALA A 476 11.61 -30.27 -21.36
CA ALA A 476 11.79 -29.93 -22.77
C ALA A 476 12.77 -28.76 -22.96
N GLN A 477 12.86 -27.85 -21.98
CA GLN A 477 13.82 -26.74 -21.96
C GLN A 477 15.18 -27.12 -21.35
N HIS A 478 15.36 -28.37 -20.90
CA HIS A 478 16.58 -28.82 -20.20
C HIS A 478 16.95 -27.95 -18.98
N LEU A 479 15.93 -27.46 -18.26
CA LEU A 479 16.10 -26.65 -17.05
C LEU A 479 16.36 -27.57 -15.84
N HIS A 480 17.61 -28.00 -15.69
CA HIS A 480 18.07 -28.90 -14.62
C HIS A 480 18.05 -28.27 -13.21
N HIS A 481 17.73 -26.98 -13.11
CA HIS A 481 17.65 -26.25 -11.84
C HIS A 481 16.63 -26.88 -10.87
N PHE A 482 15.54 -27.45 -11.40
CA PHE A 482 14.43 -28.00 -10.61
C PHE A 482 14.36 -29.54 -10.62
N ASP A 483 15.42 -30.24 -11.03
CA ASP A 483 15.40 -31.70 -11.18
C ASP A 483 15.11 -32.46 -9.87
N ASP A 484 15.51 -31.88 -8.74
CA ASP A 484 15.35 -32.46 -7.41
C ASP A 484 13.99 -32.13 -6.76
N MET A 485 13.19 -31.24 -7.39
CA MET A 485 11.89 -30.82 -6.88
C MET A 485 10.78 -31.81 -7.28
N GLY A 486 10.09 -32.34 -6.28
CA GLY A 486 8.84 -33.07 -6.46
C GLY A 486 7.72 -32.15 -6.94
N MET A 487 6.99 -32.57 -7.97
CA MET A 487 5.94 -31.77 -8.62
C MET A 487 4.57 -32.50 -8.62
N PRO A 488 3.97 -32.77 -7.44
CA PRO A 488 2.62 -33.30 -7.37
C PRO A 488 1.57 -32.29 -7.83
N VAL A 489 0.54 -32.73 -8.55
CA VAL A 489 -0.65 -31.89 -8.79
C VAL A 489 -1.36 -31.63 -7.46
N ASP A 490 -1.99 -30.47 -7.29
CA ASP A 490 -2.81 -30.20 -6.10
C ASP A 490 -3.81 -31.35 -5.83
N VAL A 491 -3.96 -31.74 -4.56
CA VAL A 491 -4.75 -32.92 -4.16
C VAL A 491 -6.22 -32.80 -4.55
N PHE A 492 -6.80 -31.60 -4.43
CA PHE A 492 -8.19 -31.37 -4.83
C PHE A 492 -8.33 -31.40 -6.35
N HIS A 493 -7.44 -30.71 -7.07
CA HIS A 493 -7.44 -30.72 -8.54
C HIS A 493 -7.27 -32.14 -9.09
N PHE A 494 -6.34 -32.92 -8.54
CA PHE A 494 -6.09 -34.31 -8.94
C PHE A 494 -7.35 -35.17 -8.74
N LYS A 495 -8.05 -35.03 -7.61
CA LYS A 495 -9.26 -35.82 -7.31
C LYS A 495 -10.48 -35.41 -8.13
N CYS A 496 -10.65 -34.12 -8.40
CA CYS A 496 -11.93 -33.58 -8.89
C CYS A 496 -11.91 -33.14 -10.36
N LYS A 497 -10.73 -32.81 -10.91
CA LYS A 497 -10.63 -32.17 -12.24
C LYS A 497 -9.74 -32.93 -13.21
N HIS A 498 -8.91 -33.84 -12.73
CA HIS A 498 -7.99 -34.57 -13.57
C HIS A 498 -8.66 -35.75 -14.28
N SER A 499 -8.35 -35.95 -15.56
CA SER A 499 -8.83 -37.12 -16.29
C SER A 499 -8.04 -38.35 -15.88
N GLU A 500 -8.73 -39.47 -15.60
CA GLU A 500 -8.09 -40.77 -15.38
C GLU A 500 -7.25 -41.25 -16.58
N LYS A 501 -7.43 -40.63 -17.76
CA LYS A 501 -6.72 -40.97 -19.01
C LYS A 501 -5.41 -40.22 -19.23
N ASP A 502 -5.07 -39.24 -18.40
CA ASP A 502 -3.76 -38.58 -18.49
C ASP A 502 -2.72 -39.39 -17.71
N ASP A 503 -2.18 -40.39 -18.43
CA ASP A 503 -1.16 -41.32 -17.95
C ASP A 503 0.11 -40.60 -17.48
N TYR A 504 0.48 -39.48 -18.12
CA TYR A 504 1.70 -38.76 -17.77
C TYR A 504 1.56 -38.20 -16.36
N CYS A 505 0.47 -37.48 -16.07
CA CYS A 505 0.24 -36.97 -14.74
C CYS A 505 0.10 -38.11 -13.70
N GLY A 506 -0.61 -39.20 -14.04
CA GLY A 506 -0.73 -40.36 -13.15
C GLY A 506 0.61 -40.99 -12.75
N GLN A 507 1.58 -41.02 -13.67
CA GLN A 507 2.92 -41.61 -13.45
C GLN A 507 3.92 -40.65 -12.79
N HIS A 508 3.69 -39.35 -12.87
CA HIS A 508 4.72 -38.36 -12.56
C HIS A 508 4.29 -37.27 -11.57
N CYS A 509 3.01 -36.98 -11.49
CA CYS A 509 2.49 -35.88 -10.68
C CYS A 509 1.34 -36.33 -9.76
N ASN A 510 1.05 -37.63 -9.67
CA ASN A 510 0.11 -38.16 -8.68
C ASN A 510 0.67 -37.94 -7.26
N PRO A 511 -0.03 -37.21 -6.38
CA PRO A 511 0.43 -36.94 -5.02
C PRO A 511 0.75 -38.18 -4.18
N LEU A 512 0.09 -39.31 -4.45
CA LEU A 512 0.34 -40.58 -3.74
C LEU A 512 1.68 -41.23 -4.11
N LEU A 513 2.37 -40.76 -5.15
CA LEU A 513 3.73 -41.22 -5.50
C LEU A 513 4.81 -40.58 -4.62
N PHE A 514 4.43 -39.64 -3.74
CA PHE A 514 5.32 -38.92 -2.85
C PHE A 514 5.01 -39.35 -1.40
N PRO A 515 5.60 -40.44 -0.89
CA PRO A 515 5.27 -40.98 0.44
C PRO A 515 5.62 -40.00 1.56
N ASP A 516 6.58 -39.10 1.32
CA ASP A 516 7.02 -38.11 2.32
C ASP A 516 6.05 -36.94 2.50
N ILE A 517 4.92 -36.90 1.78
CA ILE A 517 3.86 -35.90 1.97
C ILE A 517 2.51 -36.49 2.38
N TYR A 518 2.40 -37.82 2.50
CA TYR A 518 1.16 -38.51 2.88
C TYR A 518 1.42 -39.58 3.95
N ASP A 519 0.65 -39.53 5.04
CA ASP A 519 0.66 -40.58 6.04
C ASP A 519 -0.38 -41.66 5.68
N ALA A 520 0.10 -42.85 5.32
CA ALA A 520 -0.75 -43.96 4.96
C ALA A 520 -1.53 -44.55 6.15
N GLU A 521 -1.02 -44.41 7.38
CA GLU A 521 -1.66 -44.94 8.59
C GLU A 521 -2.83 -44.06 9.00
N SER A 522 -2.60 -42.76 9.18
CA SER A 522 -3.66 -41.81 9.54
C SER A 522 -4.52 -41.38 8.34
N LYS A 523 -4.09 -41.67 7.11
CA LYS A 523 -4.70 -41.21 5.86
C LYS A 523 -4.79 -39.68 5.76
N THR A 524 -3.77 -38.99 6.26
CA THR A 524 -3.70 -37.53 6.27
C THR A 524 -2.54 -37.00 5.44
N TRP A 525 -2.70 -35.79 4.90
CA TRP A 525 -1.64 -35.08 4.20
C TRP A 525 -0.87 -34.22 5.20
N PHE A 526 0.45 -34.20 5.09
CA PHE A 526 1.29 -33.37 5.96
C PHE A 526 1.23 -31.89 5.56
N PHE A 527 1.15 -31.62 4.26
CA PHE A 527 1.08 -30.26 3.73
C PHE A 527 -0.32 -29.93 3.23
N ASN A 528 -0.77 -28.73 3.54
CA ASN A 528 -1.97 -28.13 2.96
C ASN A 528 -1.69 -27.69 1.52
N SER A 529 -2.03 -28.53 0.54
CA SER A 529 -1.87 -28.18 -0.89
C SER A 529 -2.85 -27.10 -1.35
N SER A 530 -3.92 -26.83 -0.60
CA SER A 530 -4.90 -25.76 -0.88
C SER A 530 -4.52 -24.40 -0.28
N ALA A 531 -3.31 -24.27 0.27
CA ALA A 531 -2.87 -23.03 0.91
C ALA A 531 -2.90 -21.82 -0.05
N ALA A 532 -2.54 -22.01 -1.32
CA ALA A 532 -2.58 -20.93 -2.31
C ALA A 532 -4.03 -20.51 -2.63
N GLU A 533 -4.96 -21.45 -2.79
CA GLU A 533 -6.39 -21.14 -3.02
C GLU A 533 -7.00 -20.35 -1.85
N GLN A 534 -6.71 -20.74 -0.60
CA GLN A 534 -7.18 -20.04 0.59
C GLN A 534 -6.62 -18.61 0.66
N THR A 535 -5.35 -18.45 0.32
CA THR A 535 -4.70 -17.13 0.25
C THR A 535 -5.25 -16.28 -0.90
N ASN A 536 -5.53 -16.88 -2.05
CA ASN A 536 -6.14 -16.23 -3.21
C ASN A 536 -7.52 -15.68 -2.86
N ALA A 537 -8.31 -16.40 -2.05
CA ALA A 537 -9.58 -15.90 -1.54
C ALA A 537 -9.42 -14.64 -0.66
N TRP A 538 -8.38 -14.58 0.16
CA TRP A 538 -8.05 -13.36 0.92
C TRP A 538 -7.59 -12.22 0.00
N LEU A 539 -6.68 -12.48 -0.94
CA LEU A 539 -6.14 -11.45 -1.84
C LEU A 539 -7.23 -10.83 -2.73
N ASN A 540 -8.19 -11.63 -3.19
CA ASN A 540 -9.32 -11.16 -4.00
C ASN A 540 -10.18 -10.08 -3.30
N ARG A 541 -10.17 -10.00 -1.97
CA ARG A 541 -10.93 -8.98 -1.23
C ARG A 541 -10.45 -7.57 -1.53
N PHE A 542 -9.22 -7.40 -2.03
CA PHE A 542 -8.66 -6.11 -2.39
C PHE A 542 -9.05 -5.64 -3.80
N LEU A 543 -9.71 -6.46 -4.62
CA LEU A 543 -10.07 -6.12 -6.00
C LEU A 543 -10.72 -4.73 -6.15
N PRO A 544 -11.71 -4.31 -5.33
CA PRO A 544 -12.34 -2.99 -5.45
C PRO A 544 -11.40 -1.82 -5.16
N ILE A 545 -10.31 -2.05 -4.43
CA ILE A 545 -9.30 -1.03 -4.10
C ILE A 545 -8.30 -0.90 -5.24
N VAL A 546 -7.82 -2.03 -5.76
CA VAL A 546 -6.64 -2.06 -6.64
C VAL A 546 -6.99 -1.94 -8.12
N HIS A 547 -8.25 -2.19 -8.50
CA HIS A 547 -8.68 -2.25 -9.90
C HIS A 547 -8.37 -1.00 -10.73
N ASP A 548 -8.49 0.19 -10.13
CA ASP A 548 -8.22 1.48 -10.79
C ASP A 548 -6.87 2.11 -10.37
N MET A 549 -6.00 1.35 -9.69
CA MET A 549 -4.63 1.79 -9.41
C MET A 549 -3.77 1.72 -10.67
N ASP A 550 -2.81 2.64 -10.79
CA ASP A 550 -1.71 2.46 -11.73
C ASP A 550 -0.78 1.34 -11.25
N SER A 551 -0.03 0.74 -12.18
CA SER A 551 0.77 -0.47 -11.92
C SER A 551 1.75 -0.31 -10.77
N VAL A 552 2.38 0.87 -10.61
CA VAL A 552 3.35 1.10 -9.54
C VAL A 552 2.67 1.07 -8.18
N CYS A 553 1.56 1.80 -8.05
CA CYS A 553 0.78 1.86 -6.83
C CYS A 553 0.12 0.51 -6.51
N TYR A 554 -0.34 -0.20 -7.55
CA TYR A 554 -0.91 -1.55 -7.44
C TYR A 554 0.09 -2.52 -6.82
N ASP A 555 1.28 -2.61 -7.42
CA ASP A 555 2.31 -3.54 -6.98
C ASP A 555 2.75 -3.24 -5.54
N PHE A 556 3.01 -1.96 -5.27
CA PHE A 556 3.42 -1.52 -3.95
C PHE A 556 2.36 -1.86 -2.90
N PHE A 557 1.09 -1.58 -3.20
CA PHE A 557 -0.02 -1.83 -2.30
C PHE A 557 -0.17 -3.32 -1.98
N LEU A 558 -0.16 -4.19 -3.00
CA LEU A 558 -0.27 -5.63 -2.77
C LEU A 558 0.89 -6.17 -1.93
N ASP A 559 2.13 -5.74 -2.22
CA ASP A 559 3.28 -6.16 -1.44
C ASP A 559 3.20 -5.69 0.02
N GLU A 560 2.68 -4.49 0.29
CA GLU A 560 2.41 -4.04 1.67
C GLU A 560 1.32 -4.87 2.35
N MET A 561 0.23 -5.19 1.66
CA MET A 561 -0.81 -6.06 2.22
C MET A 561 -0.30 -7.48 2.49
N ILE A 562 0.60 -7.99 1.64
CA ILE A 562 1.27 -9.28 1.84
C ILE A 562 2.20 -9.25 3.06
N LYS A 563 2.96 -8.18 3.27
CA LYS A 563 3.76 -8.01 4.49
C LYS A 563 2.88 -8.06 5.74
N GLU A 564 1.79 -7.29 5.77
CA GLU A 564 0.85 -7.29 6.90
C GLU A 564 0.18 -8.68 7.10
N HIS A 565 -0.18 -9.37 6.01
CA HIS A 565 -0.68 -10.74 6.04
C HIS A 565 0.32 -11.70 6.67
N ASN A 566 1.56 -11.69 6.20
CA ASN A 566 2.59 -12.60 6.69
C ASN A 566 2.92 -12.34 8.17
N ARG A 567 2.96 -11.07 8.61
CA ARG A 567 3.11 -10.71 10.03
C ARG A 567 1.94 -11.19 10.87
N PHE A 568 0.72 -11.12 10.35
CA PHE A 568 -0.47 -11.63 11.03
C PHE A 568 -0.49 -13.16 11.11
N VAL A 569 -0.19 -13.85 10.02
CA VAL A 569 -0.11 -15.32 9.96
C VAL A 569 1.02 -15.83 10.86
N THR A 570 2.18 -15.18 10.87
CA THR A 570 3.30 -15.57 11.74
C THR A 570 2.90 -15.54 13.21
N ARG A 571 2.25 -14.46 13.68
CA ARG A 571 1.73 -14.39 15.06
C ARG A 571 0.74 -15.50 15.37
N LYS A 572 -0.17 -15.83 14.44
CA LYS A 572 -1.08 -16.97 14.59
C LYS A 572 -0.35 -18.30 14.70
N LEU A 573 0.71 -18.50 13.94
CA LEU A 573 1.54 -19.70 14.01
C LEU A 573 2.26 -19.80 15.36
N GLU A 574 2.75 -18.69 15.90
CA GLU A 574 3.32 -18.63 17.25
C GLU A 574 2.28 -19.02 18.31
N ASP A 575 1.08 -18.43 18.26
CA ASP A 575 -0.03 -18.74 19.18
C ASP A 575 -0.46 -20.22 19.11
N GLN A 576 -0.30 -20.85 17.95
CA GLN A 576 -0.58 -22.27 17.72
C GLN A 576 0.59 -23.20 18.09
N GLY A 577 1.72 -22.66 18.56
CA GLY A 577 2.92 -23.43 18.89
C GLY A 577 3.55 -24.11 17.66
N LYS A 578 3.52 -23.46 16.49
CA LYS A 578 4.11 -23.95 15.23
C LYS A 578 5.54 -23.51 14.98
N HIS A 579 6.14 -22.80 15.93
CA HIS A 579 7.56 -22.39 15.94
C HIS A 579 8.03 -21.75 14.62
N PRO A 580 7.41 -20.65 14.15
CA PRO A 580 7.87 -20.00 12.94
C PRO A 580 9.24 -19.33 13.14
N PHE A 581 10.11 -19.46 12.14
CA PHE A 581 11.42 -18.81 12.10
C PHE A 581 11.83 -18.48 10.66
N LEU A 582 12.83 -17.62 10.51
CA LEU A 582 13.47 -17.35 9.22
C LEU A 582 14.74 -18.19 9.11
N GLN A 583 14.86 -18.97 8.04
CA GLN A 583 16.08 -19.70 7.74
C GLN A 583 17.24 -18.72 7.46
N PRO A 584 18.48 -19.04 7.88
CA PRO A 584 19.64 -18.22 7.58
C PRO A 584 19.80 -18.00 6.08
N SER A 585 19.93 -16.75 5.67
CA SER A 585 20.04 -16.36 4.25
C SER A 585 21.24 -17.01 3.56
N GLU A 586 22.33 -17.27 4.29
CA GLU A 586 23.54 -17.92 3.80
C GLU A 586 23.31 -19.38 3.40
N TRP A 587 22.27 -20.02 3.91
CA TRP A 587 21.89 -21.37 3.52
C TRP A 587 21.17 -21.36 2.17
N LEU A 588 20.30 -20.38 1.95
CA LEU A 588 19.55 -20.20 0.70
C LEU A 588 20.41 -19.64 -0.43
N GLN A 589 21.55 -19.00 -0.16
CA GLN A 589 22.42 -18.43 -1.20
C GLN A 589 23.48 -19.39 -1.74
N LYS A 590 23.65 -20.56 -1.12
CA LYS A 590 24.52 -21.64 -1.62
C LYS A 590 23.79 -22.46 -2.67
#